data_AF-A0A4Y1MDL6-F1
#
_entry.id   AF-A0A4Y1MDL6-F1
#
_cell.length_a   1.000
_cell.length_b   1.000
_cell.length_c   1.000
_cell.angle_alpha   90.00
_cell.angle_beta   90.00
_cell.angle_gamma   90.00
#
_symmetry.space_group_name_H-M   'P 1'
#
loop_
_entity.id
_entity.type
_entity.pdbx_description
1 polymer ?
#
loop_
_entity_poly.entity_id
_entity_poly.type
_entity_poly.pdbx_seq_one_letter_code
_entity_poly.pdbx_strand_id
1 'polypeptide(L)'
;WDPYENLPIDYGRIFQFENFGRTKMRVVNQAIVGNVKPGRRITVWISNVPLQAYEAYDRTRPFILFGLLQYEHKMSLINLQVQRDNAYEETVRSKDPMVMHMGFRRYNVKPIYSQNTNKGTNHVHKFERFMKMGRSYVATIYGPVVFGKMPVMFYKETDNVNEPILVSSGTFMDVDVKRIIAKRIILS
;
A
#
# COMPACT_ATOMS: atom_id res chain seq x y z
N TRP A 1 1.42 8.91 24.63
CA TRP A 1 0.57 8.93 23.42
C TRP A 1 -0.06 7.57 23.34
N ASP A 2 -1.38 7.51 23.51
CA ASP A 2 -2.16 6.28 23.40
C ASP A 2 -2.59 6.09 21.94
N PRO A 3 -2.28 4.96 21.29
CA PRO A 3 -2.71 4.68 19.91
C PRO A 3 -4.22 4.60 19.70
N TYR A 4 -5.02 4.45 20.77
CA TYR A 4 -6.47 4.32 20.71
C TYR A 4 -7.22 5.58 21.13
N GLU A 5 -6.50 6.66 21.36
CA GLU A 5 -7.07 7.94 21.74
C GLU A 5 -7.46 8.77 20.49
N ASN A 6 -8.66 9.39 20.52
CA ASN A 6 -9.14 10.33 19.48
C ASN A 6 -9.08 9.79 18.04
N LEU A 7 -9.44 8.52 17.84
CA LEU A 7 -9.41 7.89 16.53
C LEU A 7 -10.51 8.41 15.58
N PRO A 8 -10.21 8.62 14.29
CA PRO A 8 -11.23 8.92 13.28
C PRO A 8 -12.27 7.81 13.16
N ILE A 9 -13.48 8.13 12.69
CA ILE A 9 -14.54 7.14 12.48
C ILE A 9 -14.13 6.01 11.52
N ASP A 10 -13.25 6.33 10.56
CA ASP A 10 -12.73 5.35 9.59
C ASP A 10 -11.90 4.24 10.25
N TYR A 11 -11.29 4.49 11.41
CA TYR A 11 -10.59 3.45 12.18
C TYR A 11 -11.54 2.36 12.70
N GLY A 12 -12.84 2.65 12.85
CA GLY A 12 -13.85 1.64 13.17
C GLY A 12 -14.14 0.66 12.03
N ARG A 13 -13.69 0.97 10.80
CA ARG A 13 -13.98 0.18 9.58
C ARG A 13 -12.77 -0.61 9.10
N ILE A 14 -11.57 -0.32 9.61
CA ILE A 14 -10.35 -1.01 9.20
C ILE A 14 -10.21 -2.36 9.91
N PHE A 15 -9.57 -3.30 9.23
CA PHE A 15 -9.23 -4.60 9.77
C PHE A 15 -7.91 -4.51 10.55
N GLN A 16 -7.92 -4.88 11.83
CA GLN A 16 -6.72 -4.95 12.67
C GLN A 16 -6.28 -6.40 12.86
N PHE A 17 -4.98 -6.66 12.69
CA PHE A 17 -4.38 -7.94 13.06
C PHE A 17 -3.93 -7.89 14.51
N GLU A 18 -4.22 -8.94 15.27
CA GLU A 18 -3.62 -9.17 16.59
C GLU A 18 -2.10 -9.40 16.46
N ASN A 19 -1.70 -10.30 15.55
CA ASN A 19 -0.31 -10.54 15.20
C ASN A 19 -0.17 -10.78 13.69
N PHE A 20 0.21 -9.73 12.96
CA PHE A 20 0.35 -9.79 11.50
C PHE A 20 1.39 -10.82 11.04
N GLY A 21 2.53 -10.93 11.74
CA GLY A 21 3.60 -11.87 11.38
C GLY A 21 3.16 -13.33 11.47
N ARG A 22 2.46 -13.70 12.56
CA ARG A 22 1.92 -15.05 12.75
C ARG A 22 0.84 -15.36 11.73
N THR A 23 -0.08 -14.42 11.47
CA THR A 23 -1.13 -14.60 10.46
C THR A 23 -0.53 -14.74 9.06
N LYS A 24 0.47 -13.92 8.71
CA LYS A 24 1.21 -14.02 7.44
C LYS A 24 1.77 -15.43 7.23
N MET A 25 2.50 -15.96 8.22
CA MET A 25 3.10 -17.29 8.10
C MET A 25 2.04 -18.37 7.88
N ARG A 26 0.95 -18.33 8.66
CA ARG A 26 -0.17 -19.27 8.52
C ARG A 26 -0.81 -19.20 7.14
N VAL A 27 -1.16 -18.01 6.67
CA VAL A 27 -1.87 -17.80 5.40
C VAL A 27 -1.00 -18.22 4.20
N VAL A 28 0.29 -17.88 4.21
CA VAL A 28 1.22 -18.26 3.15
C VAL A 28 1.41 -19.78 3.11
N ASN A 29 1.60 -20.44 4.25
CA ASN A 29 1.77 -21.89 4.31
C ASN A 29 0.52 -22.64 3.84
N GLN A 30 -0.68 -22.13 4.18
CA GLN A 30 -1.94 -22.70 3.71
C GLN A 30 -2.10 -22.59 2.19
N ALA A 31 -1.62 -21.50 1.58
CA ALA A 31 -1.72 -21.29 0.13
C ALA A 31 -0.87 -22.27 -0.70
N ILE A 32 0.23 -22.79 -0.15
CA ILE A 32 1.13 -23.73 -0.85
C ILE A 32 0.47 -25.10 -1.09
N VAL A 33 -0.52 -25.47 -0.28
CA VAL A 33 -1.17 -26.80 -0.31
C VAL A 33 -2.23 -26.91 -1.43
N GLY A 34 -2.34 -25.91 -2.32
CA GLY A 34 -3.33 -25.89 -3.39
C GLY A 34 -3.31 -27.13 -4.32
N ASN A 35 -4.50 -27.50 -4.79
CA ASN A 35 -4.76 -28.67 -5.63
C ASN A 35 -4.20 -28.53 -7.06
N VAL A 36 -4.20 -27.31 -7.61
CA VAL A 36 -3.68 -27.04 -8.95
C VAL A 36 -2.21 -26.63 -8.84
N LYS A 37 -1.31 -27.43 -9.42
CA LYS A 37 0.11 -27.14 -9.47
C LYS A 37 0.47 -26.23 -10.67
N PRO A 38 1.57 -25.45 -10.58
CA PRO A 38 2.05 -24.64 -11.69
C PRO A 38 2.26 -25.45 -12.99
N GLY A 39 2.09 -24.80 -14.14
CA GLY A 39 2.28 -25.41 -15.47
C GLY A 39 1.05 -26.13 -16.05
N ARG A 40 -0.10 -26.08 -15.37
CA ARG A 40 -1.36 -26.67 -15.85
C ARG A 40 -2.21 -25.64 -16.59
N ARG A 41 -2.75 -26.03 -17.75
CA ARG A 41 -3.81 -25.27 -18.44
C ARG A 41 -5.12 -25.44 -17.66
N ILE A 42 -5.74 -24.33 -17.28
CA ILE A 42 -7.01 -24.32 -16.54
C ILE A 42 -8.03 -23.40 -17.21
N THR A 43 -9.30 -23.63 -16.91
CA THR A 43 -10.40 -22.71 -17.24
C THR A 43 -10.98 -22.20 -15.92
N VAL A 44 -11.03 -20.89 -15.74
CA VAL A 44 -11.49 -20.26 -14.50
C VAL A 44 -12.88 -19.69 -14.73
N TRP A 45 -13.85 -20.13 -13.91
CA TRP A 45 -15.22 -19.63 -13.91
C TRP A 45 -15.37 -18.68 -12.72
N ILE A 46 -15.59 -17.40 -12.99
CA ILE A 46 -15.73 -16.35 -11.96
C ILE A 46 -17.19 -15.91 -11.93
N SER A 47 -17.81 -15.96 -10.76
CA SER A 47 -19.18 -15.48 -10.56
C SER A 47 -19.22 -13.96 -10.32
N ASN A 48 -20.37 -13.34 -10.60
CA ASN A 48 -20.65 -11.92 -10.32
C ASN A 48 -19.64 -10.94 -10.92
N VAL A 49 -19.14 -11.23 -12.12
CA VAL A 49 -18.25 -10.31 -12.84
C VAL A 49 -19.09 -9.16 -13.41
N PRO A 50 -18.73 -7.89 -13.13
CA PRO A 50 -19.46 -6.74 -13.65
C PRO A 50 -19.28 -6.61 -15.17
N LEU A 51 -20.31 -6.11 -15.86
CA LEU A 51 -20.30 -5.94 -17.32
C LEU A 51 -19.13 -5.07 -17.80
N GLN A 52 -18.77 -4.04 -17.02
CA GLN A 52 -17.65 -3.15 -17.33
C GLN A 52 -16.32 -3.88 -17.45
N ALA A 53 -16.13 -5.00 -16.74
CA ALA A 53 -14.91 -5.80 -16.85
C ALA A 53 -14.83 -6.53 -18.19
N TYR A 54 -15.97 -6.90 -18.79
CA TYR A 54 -16.03 -7.46 -20.13
C TYR A 54 -15.81 -6.38 -21.19
N GLU A 55 -16.41 -5.20 -21.02
CA GLU A 55 -16.23 -4.07 -21.95
C GLU A 55 -14.78 -3.56 -21.98
N ALA A 56 -14.09 -3.61 -20.85
CA ALA A 56 -12.67 -3.25 -20.76
C ALA A 56 -11.71 -4.31 -21.33
N TYR A 57 -12.21 -5.48 -21.72
CA TYR A 57 -11.37 -6.55 -22.26
C TYR A 57 -10.89 -6.21 -23.68
N ASP A 58 -9.57 -6.16 -23.84
CA ASP A 58 -8.89 -5.93 -25.11
C ASP A 58 -8.02 -7.14 -25.45
N ARG A 59 -8.31 -7.79 -26.59
CA ARG A 59 -7.57 -8.97 -27.06
C ARG A 59 -6.11 -8.68 -27.38
N THR A 60 -5.77 -7.41 -27.63
CA THR A 60 -4.39 -6.98 -27.93
C THR A 60 -3.54 -6.81 -26.67
N ARG A 61 -4.15 -6.81 -25.48
CA ARG A 61 -3.48 -6.62 -24.20
C ARG A 61 -3.47 -7.91 -23.38
N PRO A 62 -2.45 -8.13 -22.53
CA PRO A 62 -2.40 -9.30 -21.67
C PRO A 62 -3.52 -9.25 -20.62
N PHE A 63 -4.27 -10.34 -20.50
CA PHE A 63 -5.27 -10.53 -19.43
C PHE A 63 -4.68 -11.42 -18.33
N ILE A 64 -4.34 -10.81 -17.20
CA ILE A 64 -3.60 -11.45 -16.10
C ILE A 64 -4.53 -11.66 -14.91
N LEU A 65 -4.49 -12.87 -14.34
CA LEU A 65 -5.26 -13.26 -13.17
C LEU A 65 -4.32 -13.52 -11.99
N PHE A 66 -4.67 -12.97 -10.82
CA PHE A 66 -3.95 -13.20 -9.56
C PHE A 66 -4.87 -13.85 -8.54
N GLY A 67 -4.39 -14.88 -7.86
CA GLY A 67 -5.05 -15.44 -6.68
C GLY A 67 -4.77 -14.56 -5.46
N LEU A 68 -5.81 -14.23 -4.70
CA LEU A 68 -5.65 -13.47 -3.46
C LEU A 68 -5.43 -14.41 -2.28
N LEU A 69 -4.55 -14.01 -1.37
CA LEU A 69 -4.40 -14.70 -0.10
C LEU A 69 -5.56 -14.36 0.85
N GLN A 70 -5.77 -15.22 1.85
CA GLN A 70 -6.79 -15.00 2.87
C GLN A 70 -6.57 -13.62 3.52
N TYR A 71 -7.64 -12.80 3.57
CA TYR A 71 -7.66 -11.42 4.10
C TYR A 71 -7.07 -10.31 3.21
N GLU A 72 -6.51 -10.58 2.02
CA GLU A 72 -5.98 -9.51 1.16
C GLU A 72 -7.05 -8.61 0.52
N HIS A 73 -8.33 -8.92 0.69
CA HIS A 73 -9.43 -8.02 0.32
C HIS A 73 -9.81 -7.06 1.46
N LYS A 74 -9.32 -7.28 2.68
CA LYS A 74 -9.63 -6.44 3.84
C LYS A 74 -8.84 -5.14 3.75
N MET A 75 -9.50 -4.03 4.08
CA MET A 75 -8.88 -2.71 4.17
C MET A 75 -8.23 -2.52 5.54
N SER A 76 -7.02 -1.98 5.58
CA SER A 76 -6.31 -1.65 6.81
C SER A 76 -5.42 -0.41 6.63
N LEU A 77 -4.67 -0.06 7.66
CA LEU A 77 -3.63 0.95 7.60
C LEU A 77 -2.31 0.27 7.24
N ILE A 78 -1.77 0.57 6.06
CA ILE A 78 -0.52 -0.02 5.56
C ILE A 78 0.60 1.00 5.63
N ASN A 79 1.76 0.54 6.09
CA ASN A 79 2.98 1.31 6.20
C ASN A 79 3.97 0.85 5.13
N LEU A 80 4.49 1.79 4.37
CA LEU A 80 5.33 1.55 3.20
C LEU A 80 6.63 2.33 3.35
N GLN A 81 7.76 1.65 3.26
CA GLN A 81 9.06 2.32 3.22
C GLN A 81 9.28 2.87 1.81
N VAL A 82 9.50 4.17 1.66
CA VAL A 82 9.66 4.82 0.35
C VAL A 82 10.87 5.75 0.33
N GLN A 83 11.45 5.89 -0.86
CA GLN A 83 12.50 6.85 -1.17
C GLN A 83 12.18 7.55 -2.48
N ARG A 84 12.54 8.83 -2.55
CA ARG A 84 12.27 9.68 -3.71
C ARG A 84 13.14 9.23 -4.86
N ASP A 85 12.58 9.17 -6.05
CA ASP A 85 13.32 8.85 -7.25
C ASP A 85 14.33 9.97 -7.57
N ASN A 86 15.53 9.61 -8.02
CA ASN A 86 16.59 10.58 -8.31
C ASN A 86 16.27 11.46 -9.52
N ALA A 87 15.47 10.97 -10.47
CA ALA A 87 15.08 11.72 -11.65
C ALA A 87 13.90 12.68 -11.38
N TYR A 88 13.21 12.54 -10.24
CA TYR A 88 12.07 13.40 -9.91
C TYR A 88 12.55 14.66 -9.18
N GLU A 89 12.45 15.83 -9.80
CA GLU A 89 12.96 17.11 -9.29
C GLU A 89 11.92 17.95 -8.51
N GLU A 90 10.63 17.77 -8.79
CA GLU A 90 9.58 18.57 -8.14
C GLU A 90 9.42 18.25 -6.64
N THR A 91 8.75 19.15 -5.91
CA THR A 91 8.45 18.92 -4.49
C THR A 91 7.36 17.87 -4.33
N VAL A 92 7.64 16.85 -3.52
CA VAL A 92 6.64 15.84 -3.13
C VAL A 92 6.07 16.22 -1.77
N ARG A 93 4.83 16.70 -1.74
CA ARG A 93 4.14 17.07 -0.50
C ARG A 93 3.30 15.90 0.02
N SER A 94 3.25 15.77 1.34
CA SER A 94 2.38 14.78 1.97
C SER A 94 0.90 15.13 1.76
N LYS A 95 0.07 14.11 1.52
CA LYS A 95 -1.37 14.18 1.18
C LYS A 95 -1.69 14.58 -0.26
N ASP A 96 -0.69 14.82 -1.10
CA ASP A 96 -0.92 15.00 -2.53
C ASP A 96 -1.44 13.69 -3.15
N PRO A 97 -2.38 13.75 -4.11
CA PRO A 97 -2.90 12.57 -4.78
C PRO A 97 -1.81 11.92 -5.63
N MET A 98 -1.63 10.61 -5.46
CA MET A 98 -0.65 9.79 -6.17
C MET A 98 -1.29 8.47 -6.59
N VAL A 99 -0.84 7.90 -7.69
CA VAL A 99 -1.17 6.53 -8.08
C VAL A 99 -0.15 5.60 -7.44
N MET A 100 -0.59 4.81 -6.46
CA MET A 100 0.24 3.76 -5.89
C MET A 100 0.10 2.49 -6.71
N HIS A 101 1.24 1.92 -7.08
CA HIS A 101 1.35 0.59 -7.64
C HIS A 101 2.05 -0.31 -6.61
N MET A 102 1.31 -1.27 -6.05
CA MET A 102 1.81 -2.21 -5.04
C MET A 102 1.54 -3.64 -5.51
N GLY A 103 2.61 -4.34 -5.88
CA GLY A 103 2.48 -5.64 -6.54
C GLY A 103 1.67 -5.54 -7.84
N PHE A 104 0.57 -6.28 -7.92
CA PHE A 104 -0.34 -6.24 -9.08
C PHE A 104 -1.48 -5.22 -8.95
N ARG A 105 -1.56 -4.48 -7.83
CA ARG A 105 -2.69 -3.59 -7.53
C ARG A 105 -2.31 -2.14 -7.71
N ARG A 106 -3.26 -1.36 -8.25
CA ARG A 106 -3.11 0.09 -8.45
C ARG A 106 -4.25 0.83 -7.74
N TYR A 107 -3.91 1.86 -6.99
CA TYR A 107 -4.88 2.66 -6.23
C TYR A 107 -4.51 4.13 -6.23
N ASN A 108 -5.51 4.99 -6.31
CA ASN A 108 -5.35 6.43 -6.11
C ASN A 108 -5.36 6.71 -4.61
N VAL A 109 -4.27 7.25 -4.10
CA VAL A 109 -4.03 7.41 -2.67
C VAL A 109 -3.45 8.78 -2.35
N LYS A 110 -3.57 9.19 -1.08
CA LYS A 110 -2.98 10.43 -0.55
C LYS A 110 -2.04 10.09 0.61
N PRO A 111 -0.77 9.77 0.34
CA PRO A 111 0.14 9.25 1.34
C PRO A 111 0.50 10.27 2.43
N ILE A 112 0.45 9.81 3.68
CA ILE A 112 0.97 10.56 4.82
C ILE A 112 2.42 10.15 5.04
N TYR A 113 3.35 11.10 4.88
CA TYR A 113 4.77 10.83 5.06
C TYR A 113 5.21 11.09 6.50
N SER A 114 6.02 10.19 7.03
CA SER A 114 6.61 10.27 8.36
C SER A 114 8.06 9.82 8.35
N GLN A 115 8.82 10.18 9.39
CA GLN A 115 10.21 9.76 9.52
C GLN A 115 10.33 8.24 9.64
N ASN A 116 11.28 7.67 8.89
CA ASN A 116 11.67 6.28 9.01
C ASN A 116 12.67 6.11 10.15
N THR A 117 12.15 6.06 11.38
CA THR A 117 12.94 5.78 12.59
C THR A 117 12.53 4.43 13.16
N ASN A 118 13.43 3.80 13.90
CA ASN A 118 13.10 2.59 14.67
C ASN A 118 11.92 2.87 15.62
N LYS A 119 11.21 1.79 15.97
CA LYS A 119 10.09 1.83 16.91
C LYS A 119 10.59 2.27 18.28
N GLY A 120 10.41 3.55 18.59
CA GLY A 120 10.67 4.10 19.92
C GLY A 120 9.66 3.56 20.93
N THR A 121 9.86 3.89 22.21
CA THR A 121 9.02 3.45 23.33
C THR A 121 7.52 3.71 23.12
N ASN A 122 7.16 4.83 22.49
CA ASN A 122 5.76 5.21 22.27
C ASN A 122 5.28 5.03 20.82
N HIS A 123 6.10 4.47 19.92
CA HIS A 123 5.77 4.28 18.49
C HIS A 123 5.23 5.54 17.76
N VAL A 124 5.68 6.72 18.20
CA VAL A 124 5.34 8.02 17.61
C VAL A 124 6.42 8.45 16.62
N HIS A 125 6.00 8.83 15.43
CA HIS A 125 6.89 9.28 14.36
C HIS A 125 6.51 10.69 13.91
N LYS A 126 7.53 11.52 13.66
CA LYS A 126 7.32 12.89 13.20
C LYS A 126 6.74 12.88 11.78
N PHE A 127 5.66 13.65 11.59
CA PHE A 127 5.10 13.97 10.29
C PHE A 127 6.07 14.81 9.46
N GLU A 128 6.24 14.43 8.19
CA GLU A 128 7.06 15.15 7.23
C GLU A 128 6.17 15.77 6.16
N ARG A 129 6.19 17.11 6.08
CA ARG A 129 5.38 17.86 5.12
C ARG A 129 5.81 17.60 3.68
N PHE A 130 7.10 17.38 3.47
CA PHE A 130 7.73 17.20 2.17
C PHE A 130 8.77 16.09 2.21
N MET A 131 8.86 15.34 1.12
CA MET A 131 9.86 14.29 0.94
C MET A 131 11.15 14.90 0.37
N LYS A 132 12.25 14.79 1.13
CA LYS A 132 13.57 15.26 0.71
C LYS A 132 14.30 14.16 -0.05
N MET A 133 15.22 14.60 -0.92
CA MET A 133 16.10 13.71 -1.66
C MET A 133 17.07 12.97 -0.74
N GLY A 134 17.41 11.72 -1.09
CA GLY A 134 18.42 10.92 -0.39
C GLY A 134 18.03 10.42 1.01
N ARG A 135 16.75 10.51 1.40
CA ARG A 135 16.24 10.00 2.68
C ARG A 135 15.12 8.99 2.46
N SER A 136 15.05 8.02 3.37
CA SER A 136 13.94 7.07 3.44
C SER A 136 12.85 7.61 4.36
N TYR A 137 11.60 7.43 3.94
CA TYR A 137 10.39 7.84 4.65
C TYR A 137 9.46 6.65 4.79
N VAL A 138 8.49 6.77 5.69
CA VAL A 138 7.35 5.85 5.76
C VAL A 138 6.11 6.57 5.26
N ALA A 139 5.53 6.05 4.18
CA ALA A 139 4.24 6.43 3.67
C ALA A 139 3.17 5.56 4.33
N THR A 140 2.21 6.21 5.00
CA THR A 140 1.09 5.54 5.65
C THR A 140 -0.19 5.89 4.90
N ILE A 141 -0.95 4.85 4.54
CA ILE A 141 -2.21 4.97 3.79
C ILE A 141 -3.23 3.95 4.26
N TYR A 142 -4.51 4.23 4.01
CA TYR A 142 -5.53 3.20 4.02
C TYR A 142 -5.46 2.41 2.71
N GLY A 143 -5.38 1.10 2.80
CA GLY A 143 -5.24 0.24 1.64
C GLY A 143 -5.55 -1.22 1.95
N PRO A 144 -5.73 -2.05 0.91
CA PRO A 144 -5.91 -3.48 1.10
C PRO A 144 -4.65 -4.10 1.67
N VAL A 145 -4.84 -5.09 2.55
CA VAL A 145 -3.75 -5.85 3.15
C VAL A 145 -3.03 -6.66 2.08
N VAL A 146 -1.71 -6.79 2.25
CA VAL A 146 -0.86 -7.63 1.41
C VAL A 146 0.04 -8.46 2.30
N PHE A 147 0.23 -9.74 1.95
CA PHE A 147 1.15 -10.62 2.66
C PHE A 147 2.43 -10.82 1.85
N GLY A 148 3.53 -10.21 2.28
CA GLY A 148 4.81 -10.37 1.59
C GLY A 148 5.75 -9.19 1.81
N LYS A 149 6.87 -9.20 1.10
CA LYS A 149 7.69 -8.01 0.87
C LYS A 149 7.42 -7.60 -0.57
N MET A 150 6.45 -6.72 -0.77
CA MET A 150 6.07 -6.28 -2.12
C MET A 150 6.73 -4.95 -2.46
N PRO A 151 7.25 -4.79 -3.69
CA PRO A 151 7.70 -3.49 -4.15
C PRO A 151 6.49 -2.56 -4.31
N VAL A 152 6.73 -1.29 -4.04
CA VAL A 152 5.76 -0.21 -4.20
C VAL A 152 6.39 0.90 -5.03
N MET A 153 5.61 1.45 -5.94
CA MET A 153 5.95 2.64 -6.70
C MET A 153 4.81 3.64 -6.59
N PHE A 154 5.14 4.92 -6.47
CA PHE A 154 4.19 6.02 -6.52
C PHE A 154 4.42 6.84 -7.78
N TYR A 155 3.34 7.11 -8.47
CA TYR A 155 3.34 7.91 -9.68
C TYR A 155 2.47 9.15 -9.52
N LYS A 156 2.86 10.21 -10.21
CA LYS A 156 2.05 11.40 -10.44
C LYS A 156 1.34 11.23 -11.79
N GLU A 157 0.03 11.40 -11.80
CA GLU A 157 -0.74 11.44 -13.04
C GLU A 157 -0.38 12.71 -13.82
N THR A 158 -0.28 12.56 -15.13
CA THR A 158 -0.14 13.65 -16.10
C THR A 158 -1.44 13.74 -16.91
N ASP A 159 -1.54 14.73 -17.80
CA ASP A 159 -2.69 14.83 -18.71
C ASP A 159 -2.81 13.59 -19.63
N ASN A 160 -1.69 12.88 -19.85
CA ASN A 160 -1.65 11.62 -20.57
C ASN A 160 -1.59 10.44 -19.59
N VAL A 161 -2.69 9.70 -19.47
CA VAL A 161 -2.80 8.52 -18.58
C VAL A 161 -1.73 7.45 -18.86
N ASN A 162 -1.20 7.39 -20.08
CA ASN A 162 -0.17 6.41 -20.45
C ASN A 162 1.26 6.85 -20.08
N GLU A 163 1.45 8.08 -19.62
CA GLU A 163 2.76 8.66 -19.29
C GLU A 163 2.80 9.15 -17.83
N PRO A 164 2.57 8.28 -16.84
CA PRO A 164 2.68 8.65 -15.44
C PRO A 164 4.14 8.84 -15.05
N ILE A 165 4.43 9.86 -14.25
CA ILE A 165 5.80 10.18 -13.81
C ILE A 165 6.09 9.43 -12.52
N LEU A 166 7.18 8.66 -12.48
CA LEU A 166 7.64 7.99 -11.26
C LEU A 166 8.15 9.03 -10.24
N VAL A 167 7.57 9.03 -9.04
CA VAL A 167 7.89 9.99 -7.97
C VAL A 167 8.75 9.36 -6.89
N SER A 168 8.38 8.15 -6.48
CA SER A 168 9.09 7.42 -5.43
C SER A 168 8.92 5.92 -5.58
N SER A 169 9.91 5.18 -5.11
CA SER A 169 9.91 3.72 -5.08
C SER A 169 10.20 3.24 -3.66
N GLY A 170 9.79 2.01 -3.36
CA GLY A 170 9.77 1.54 -2.00
C GLY A 170 9.34 0.09 -1.86
N THR A 171 9.10 -0.30 -0.61
CA THR A 171 8.63 -1.64 -0.26
C THR A 171 7.56 -1.57 0.83
N PHE A 172 6.66 -2.54 0.80
CA PHE A 172 5.71 -2.77 1.88
C PHE A 172 6.44 -3.16 3.17
N MET A 173 6.12 -2.48 4.27
CA MET A 173 6.73 -2.70 5.59
C MET A 173 5.83 -3.58 6.46
N ASP A 174 4.67 -3.05 6.87
CA ASP A 174 3.74 -3.72 7.78
C ASP A 174 2.32 -3.13 7.71
N VAL A 175 1.43 -3.66 8.56
CA VAL A 175 0.04 -3.22 8.74
C VAL A 175 -0.18 -2.76 10.20
N ASP A 176 0.81 -2.12 10.82
CA ASP A 176 0.70 -1.70 12.22
C ASP A 176 -0.15 -0.42 12.33
N VAL A 177 -1.41 -0.60 12.73
CA VAL A 177 -2.37 0.50 12.98
C VAL A 177 -1.96 1.38 14.17
N LYS A 178 -1.03 0.91 15.02
CA LYS A 178 -0.56 1.61 16.23
C LYS A 178 0.58 2.58 15.93
N ARG A 179 1.00 2.75 14.68
CA ARG A 179 2.01 3.74 14.29
C ARG A 179 1.41 5.14 14.34
N ILE A 180 1.83 5.95 15.30
CA ILE A 180 1.29 7.30 15.48
C ILE A 180 2.11 8.30 14.67
N ILE A 181 1.46 9.17 13.89
CA ILE A 181 2.10 10.23 13.11
C ILE A 181 1.78 11.59 13.74
N ALA A 182 2.78 12.23 14.34
CA ALA A 182 2.60 13.50 15.04
C ALA A 182 3.06 14.70 14.21
N LYS A 183 2.16 15.65 13.96
CA LYS A 183 2.46 16.92 13.29
C LYS A 183 2.98 17.96 14.28
N ARG A 184 4.22 18.41 14.07
CA ARG A 184 4.81 19.53 14.82
C ARG A 184 4.44 20.89 14.21
N ILE A 185 4.07 21.84 15.06
CA ILE A 185 3.89 23.26 14.75
C ILE A 185 4.80 24.04 15.69
N ILE A 186 5.54 25.02 15.16
CA ILE A 186 6.42 25.91 15.94
C ILE A 186 5.75 27.28 15.89
N LEU A 187 5.52 27.87 17.06
CA LEU A 187 5.05 29.24 17.20
C LEU A 187 6.29 30.12 17.37
N SER A 188 6.37 31.18 16.56
CA SER A 188 7.43 32.19 16.60
C SER A 188 7.04 33.35 17.50
#